data_AF-A0A3M0WIR6-F1
#
_entry.id   AF-A0A3M0WIR6-F1
#
_cell.length_a   1.000
_cell.length_b   1.000
_cell.length_c   1.000
_cell.angle_alpha   90.00
_cell.angle_beta   90.00
_cell.angle_gamma   90.00
#
_symmetry.space_group_name_H-M   'P 1'
#
loop_
_entity.id
_entity.type
_entity.pdbx_description
1 polymer ?
#
loop_
_entity_poly.entity_id
_entity_poly.type
_entity_poly.pdbx_seq_one_letter_code
_entity_poly.pdbx_strand_id
1 'polypeptide(L)'
;MLAEILLSIIQSATEFLPVSSSGHLALFSNLASKPDIFFFTVLHLASLFAVLVFTRKEVIELLSFKKSARPIWLYLILATIPAAIFGFFFKDLIEKTFSSYLFLSLAFAFTSLILFLTKFAKKNSTLNAKNSLLIGIFQVLALFPGVSRSGMTISSAMFLGIEKERAAKFSFLLLIPLVLGAVILEFGKAYFSISLVISFIITFLASILFLNLLMKIILKNRFWLFGFYTLALSIISFLLYLKG
;
A
#
# COMPACT_ATOMS: atom_id res chain seq x y z
N MET A 1 0.70 -3.27 24.40
CA MET A 1 -0.75 -3.43 24.16
C MET A 1 -1.46 -2.18 23.60
N LEU A 2 -1.60 -1.04 24.31
CA LEU A 2 -2.34 0.13 23.75
C LEU A 2 -1.69 0.69 22.46
N ALA A 3 -0.37 0.85 22.46
CA ALA A 3 0.38 1.29 21.28
C ALA A 3 0.19 0.34 20.08
N GLU A 4 0.20 -0.97 20.32
CA GLU A 4 0.03 -1.99 19.28
C GLU A 4 -1.39 -1.99 18.70
N ILE A 5 -2.41 -1.75 19.53
CA ILE A 5 -3.80 -1.56 19.08
C ILE A 5 -3.89 -0.31 18.20
N LEU A 6 -3.30 0.81 18.62
CA LEU A 6 -3.28 2.04 17.84
C LEU A 6 -2.60 1.82 16.48
N LEU A 7 -1.45 1.15 16.47
CA LEU A 7 -0.73 0.82 15.24
C LEU A 7 -1.50 -0.15 14.35
N SER A 8 -2.23 -1.10 14.92
CA SER A 8 -3.13 -1.99 14.16
C SER A 8 -4.24 -1.21 13.45
N ILE A 9 -4.81 -0.21 14.12
CA ILE A 9 -5.84 0.67 13.52
C ILE A 9 -5.21 1.56 12.44
N ILE A 10 -4.05 2.17 12.71
CA ILE A 10 -3.32 2.97 11.73
C ILE A 10 -2.99 2.13 10.50
N GLN A 11 -2.40 0.96 10.69
CA GLN A 11 -2.02 0.05 9.62
C GLN A 11 -3.24 -0.37 8.79
N SER A 12 -4.31 -0.86 9.42
CA SER A 12 -5.52 -1.27 8.70
C SER A 12 -6.20 -0.13 7.92
N ALA A 13 -6.16 1.10 8.44
CA ALA A 13 -6.67 2.28 7.74
C ALA A 13 -5.78 2.68 6.57
N THR A 14 -4.48 2.81 6.81
CA THR A 14 -3.54 3.48 5.90
C THR A 14 -2.91 2.55 4.87
N GLU A 15 -2.97 1.23 5.06
CA GLU A 15 -2.41 0.26 4.11
C GLU A 15 -3.14 0.28 2.76
N PHE A 16 -4.46 0.48 2.79
CA PHE A 16 -5.28 0.49 1.58
C PHE A 16 -5.64 1.88 1.13
N LEU A 17 -6.04 2.76 2.07
CA LEU A 17 -6.32 4.15 1.73
C LEU A 17 -5.06 4.75 1.08
N PRO A 18 -5.21 5.60 0.05
CA PRO A 18 -4.07 6.08 -0.72
C PRO A 18 -3.31 7.20 0.02
N VAL A 19 -2.90 6.94 1.26
CA VAL A 19 -2.39 7.93 2.20
C VAL A 19 -1.03 7.58 2.79
N SER A 20 -0.41 6.46 2.36
CA SER A 20 0.92 5.99 2.76
C SER A 20 1.00 5.55 4.23
N SER A 21 0.83 4.25 4.49
CA SER A 21 1.04 3.65 5.81
C SER A 21 2.45 3.89 6.34
N SER A 22 3.47 3.67 5.50
CA SER A 22 4.88 3.95 5.85
C SER A 22 5.12 5.40 6.26
N GLY A 23 4.47 6.36 5.60
CA GLY A 23 4.57 7.79 5.96
C GLY A 23 3.92 8.12 7.30
N HIS A 24 2.77 7.52 7.62
CA HIS A 24 2.16 7.66 8.94
C HIS A 24 3.04 7.04 10.01
N LEU A 25 3.52 5.82 9.77
CA LEU A 25 4.43 5.16 10.70
C LEU A 25 5.71 5.97 10.93
N ALA A 26 6.28 6.59 9.89
CA ALA A 26 7.43 7.50 10.03
C ALA A 26 7.10 8.71 10.93
N LEU A 27 5.96 9.39 10.72
CA LEU A 27 5.51 10.51 11.56
C LEU A 27 5.31 10.10 13.03
N PHE A 28 4.68 8.95 13.25
CA PHE A 28 4.32 8.47 14.59
C PHE A 28 5.42 7.65 15.27
N SER A 29 6.54 7.37 14.59
CA SER A 29 7.62 6.53 15.11
C SER A 29 8.32 7.10 16.36
N ASN A 30 8.14 8.40 16.64
CA ASN A 30 8.65 9.06 17.85
C ASN A 30 7.63 9.12 19.00
N LEU A 31 6.36 8.77 18.76
CA LEU A 31 5.27 8.89 19.73
C LEU A 31 4.94 7.59 20.46
N ALA A 32 5.58 6.46 20.08
CA ALA A 32 5.46 5.18 20.75
C ALA A 32 6.80 4.45 20.78
N SER A 33 6.99 3.57 21.75
CA SER A 33 8.05 2.56 21.73
C SER A 33 7.96 1.78 20.42
N LYS A 34 8.95 1.95 19.54
CA LYS A 34 8.96 1.40 18.17
C LYS A 34 8.76 -0.12 18.24
N PRO A 35 7.65 -0.66 17.73
CA PRO A 35 7.56 -2.10 17.52
C PRO A 35 8.63 -2.53 16.54
N ASP A 36 9.02 -3.79 16.64
CA ASP A 36 10.00 -4.36 15.73
C ASP A 36 9.42 -4.61 14.32
N ILE A 37 10.32 -4.91 13.39
CA ILE A 37 9.98 -5.14 11.98
C ILE A 37 9.06 -6.37 11.84
N PHE A 38 9.23 -7.38 12.69
CA PHE A 38 8.40 -8.57 12.68
C PHE A 38 6.93 -8.25 13.04
N PHE A 39 6.68 -7.41 14.05
CA PHE A 39 5.33 -6.96 14.38
C PHE A 39 4.64 -6.31 13.17
N PHE A 40 5.30 -5.37 12.47
CA PHE A 40 4.74 -4.75 11.26
C PHE A 40 4.49 -5.77 10.15
N THR A 41 5.39 -6.75 9.99
CA THR A 41 5.22 -7.84 9.01
C THR A 41 3.96 -8.66 9.31
N VAL A 42 3.67 -8.92 10.59
CA VAL A 42 2.44 -9.61 11.01
C VAL A 42 1.20 -8.76 10.74
N LEU A 43 1.24 -7.45 10.94
CA LEU A 43 0.12 -6.58 10.58
C LEU A 43 -0.13 -6.57 9.07
N HIS A 44 0.93 -6.48 8.25
CA HIS A 44 0.84 -6.60 6.80
C HIS A 44 0.27 -7.96 6.38
N LEU A 45 0.64 -9.04 7.06
CA LEU A 45 0.09 -10.37 6.83
C LEU A 45 -1.42 -10.40 7.16
N ALA A 46 -1.86 -9.80 8.26
CA ALA A 46 -3.29 -9.67 8.59
C ALA A 46 -4.06 -8.88 7.51
N SER A 47 -3.50 -7.76 7.04
CA SER A 47 -4.04 -7.00 5.92
C SER A 47 -4.09 -7.80 4.62
N LEU A 48 -3.08 -8.64 4.35
CA LEU A 48 -3.08 -9.57 3.22
C LEU A 48 -4.24 -10.58 3.32
N PHE A 49 -4.49 -11.17 4.49
CA PHE A 49 -5.65 -12.06 4.67
C PHE A 49 -6.97 -11.36 4.37
N ALA A 50 -7.11 -10.09 4.75
CA ALA A 50 -8.30 -9.29 4.42
C ALA A 50 -8.43 -9.09 2.90
N VAL A 51 -7.32 -8.85 2.19
CA VAL A 51 -7.31 -8.81 0.72
C VAL A 51 -7.76 -10.13 0.14
N LEU A 52 -7.22 -11.27 0.59
CA LEU A 52 -7.60 -12.59 0.07
C LEU A 52 -9.11 -12.86 0.23
N VAL A 53 -9.70 -12.46 1.36
CA VAL A 53 -11.15 -12.57 1.60
C VAL A 53 -11.94 -11.63 0.69
N PHE A 54 -11.47 -10.39 0.52
CA PHE A 54 -12.12 -9.38 -0.32
C PHE A 54 -12.08 -9.76 -1.80
N THR A 55 -10.92 -10.18 -2.31
CA THR A 55 -10.69 -10.62 -3.70
C THR A 55 -10.84 -12.13 -3.88
N ARG A 56 -11.65 -12.81 -3.05
CA ARG A 56 -11.75 -14.27 -3.05
C ARG A 56 -12.13 -14.85 -4.42
N LYS A 57 -12.95 -14.14 -5.20
CA LYS A 57 -13.37 -14.59 -6.53
C LYS A 57 -12.19 -14.59 -7.49
N GLU A 58 -11.44 -13.50 -7.49
CA GLU A 58 -10.23 -13.32 -8.30
C GLU A 58 -9.15 -14.33 -7.89
N VAL A 59 -8.97 -14.58 -6.59
CA VAL A 59 -8.02 -15.57 -6.07
C VAL A 59 -8.41 -17.00 -6.47
N ILE A 60 -9.68 -17.39 -6.34
CA ILE A 60 -10.16 -18.70 -6.78
C ILE A 60 -9.95 -18.88 -8.29
N GLU A 61 -10.18 -17.83 -9.08
CA GLU A 61 -9.90 -17.86 -10.52
C GLU A 61 -8.41 -18.06 -10.79
N LEU A 62 -7.53 -17.34 -10.09
CA LEU A 62 -6.07 -17.52 -10.19
C LEU A 62 -5.62 -18.93 -9.85
N LEU A 63 -6.19 -19.54 -8.81
CA LEU A 63 -5.88 -20.90 -8.35
C LEU A 63 -6.51 -21.98 -9.24
N SER A 64 -7.50 -21.64 -10.08
CA SER A 64 -8.11 -22.61 -11.00
C SER A 64 -7.20 -23.04 -12.16
N PHE A 65 -6.07 -22.36 -12.35
CA PHE A 65 -5.09 -22.56 -13.44
C PHE A 65 -5.70 -22.63 -14.86
N LYS A 66 -6.94 -22.15 -15.03
CA LYS A 66 -7.60 -22.05 -16.34
C LYS A 66 -6.79 -21.14 -17.26
N LYS A 67 -6.84 -21.40 -18.57
CA LYS A 67 -6.14 -20.57 -19.58
C LYS A 67 -6.51 -19.07 -19.47
N SER A 68 -7.72 -18.75 -19.02
CA SER A 68 -8.17 -17.37 -18.78
C SER A 68 -7.45 -16.66 -17.62
N ALA A 69 -6.93 -17.39 -16.63
CA ALA A 69 -6.29 -16.85 -15.43
C ALA A 69 -4.77 -16.63 -15.59
N ARG A 70 -4.13 -17.33 -16.54
CA ARG A 70 -2.68 -17.24 -16.80
C ARG A 70 -2.16 -15.82 -17.03
N PRO A 71 -2.86 -14.93 -17.76
CA PRO A 71 -2.37 -13.58 -17.99
C PRO A 71 -2.26 -12.77 -16.69
N ILE A 72 -3.17 -12.97 -15.73
CA ILE A 72 -3.21 -12.18 -14.49
C ILE A 72 -2.02 -12.52 -13.58
N TRP A 73 -1.62 -13.80 -13.50
CA TRP A 73 -0.38 -14.20 -12.80
C TRP A 73 0.85 -13.50 -13.38
N LEU A 74 0.98 -13.52 -14.71
CA LEU A 74 2.06 -12.85 -15.40
C LEU A 74 2.05 -11.34 -15.11
N TYR A 75 0.88 -10.71 -15.12
CA TYR A 75 0.71 -9.29 -14.84
C TYR A 75 1.13 -8.91 -13.43
N LEU A 76 0.76 -9.70 -12.42
CA LEU A 76 1.16 -9.48 -11.03
C LEU A 76 2.67 -9.63 -10.85
N ILE A 77 3.28 -10.63 -11.49
CA ILE A 77 4.74 -10.83 -11.47
C ILE A 77 5.44 -9.64 -12.13
N LEU A 78 5.03 -9.25 -13.35
CA LEU A 78 5.62 -8.14 -14.09
C LEU A 78 5.53 -6.81 -13.33
N ALA A 79 4.41 -6.57 -12.64
CA ALA A 79 4.25 -5.38 -11.81
C ALA A 79 5.06 -5.42 -10.50
N THR A 80 5.38 -6.61 -9.99
CA THR A 80 6.15 -6.76 -8.74
C THR A 80 7.65 -6.65 -8.96
N ILE A 81 8.16 -7.16 -10.08
CA ILE A 81 9.59 -7.23 -10.39
C ILE A 81 10.32 -5.88 -10.21
N PRO A 82 9.85 -4.75 -10.76
CA PRO A 82 10.56 -3.47 -10.63
C PRO A 82 10.75 -3.05 -9.17
N ALA A 83 9.70 -3.16 -8.36
CA ALA A 83 9.73 -2.80 -6.94
C ALA A 83 10.60 -3.77 -6.13
N ALA A 84 10.57 -5.07 -6.44
CA ALA A 84 11.42 -6.07 -5.77
C ALA A 84 12.91 -5.84 -6.06
N ILE A 85 13.27 -5.62 -7.32
CA ILE A 85 14.66 -5.33 -7.74
C ILE A 85 15.12 -4.04 -7.06
N PHE A 86 14.36 -2.95 -7.17
CA PHE A 86 14.77 -1.67 -6.59
C PHE A 86 14.87 -1.75 -5.07
N GLY A 87 13.88 -2.36 -4.40
CA GLY A 87 13.88 -2.52 -2.95
C GLY A 87 15.07 -3.33 -2.44
N PHE A 88 15.52 -4.34 -3.20
CA PHE A 88 16.70 -5.13 -2.84
C PHE A 88 18.01 -4.33 -2.98
N PHE A 89 18.22 -3.64 -4.11
CA PHE A 89 19.47 -2.92 -4.37
C PHE A 89 19.58 -1.56 -3.67
N PHE A 90 18.45 -0.92 -3.33
CA PHE A 90 18.42 0.44 -2.78
C PHE A 90 17.83 0.51 -1.36
N LYS A 91 17.85 -0.60 -0.61
CA LYS A 91 17.32 -0.67 0.76
C LYS A 91 17.86 0.43 1.67
N ASP A 92 19.18 0.62 1.71
CA ASP A 92 19.81 1.62 2.59
C ASP A 92 19.43 3.06 2.23
N LEU A 93 19.21 3.33 0.93
CA LEU A 93 18.72 4.63 0.46
C LEU A 93 17.29 4.86 0.96
N ILE A 94 16.43 3.86 0.85
CA ILE A 94 15.03 3.92 1.31
C ILE A 94 15.00 4.15 2.84
N GLU A 95 15.77 3.40 3.62
CA GLU A 95 15.79 3.51 5.09
C GLU A 95 16.19 4.91 5.57
N LYS A 96 17.18 5.55 4.94
CA LYS A 96 17.60 6.93 5.26
C LYS A 96 16.48 7.96 5.14
N THR A 97 15.50 7.71 4.27
CA THR A 97 14.39 8.65 4.05
C THR A 97 13.34 8.64 5.16
N PHE A 98 13.25 7.57 5.97
CA PHE A 98 12.25 7.45 7.05
C PHE A 98 12.44 8.47 8.18
N SER A 99 13.65 9.01 8.34
CA SER A 99 13.95 9.98 9.40
C SER A 99 13.90 11.45 8.94
N SER A 100 13.62 11.71 7.67
CA SER A 100 13.62 13.07 7.12
C SER A 100 12.19 13.62 6.96
N TYR A 101 11.81 14.56 7.83
CA TYR A 101 10.52 15.26 7.73
C TYR A 101 10.37 16.05 6.43
N LEU A 102 11.47 16.61 5.91
CA LEU A 102 11.47 17.30 4.62
C LEU A 102 11.14 16.33 3.48
N PHE A 103 11.81 15.17 3.45
CA PHE A 103 11.54 14.15 2.43
C PHE A 103 10.07 13.70 2.51
N LEU A 104 9.59 13.43 3.72
CA LEU A 104 8.24 12.98 3.96
C LEU A 104 7.19 14.01 3.49
N SER A 105 7.46 15.30 3.72
CA SER A 105 6.64 16.39 3.20
C SER A 105 6.54 16.35 1.68
N LEU A 106 7.68 16.30 0.98
CA LEU A 106 7.73 16.24 -0.48
C LEU A 106 7.04 14.98 -1.03
N ALA A 107 7.20 13.84 -0.37
CA ALA A 107 6.57 12.58 -0.73
C ALA A 107 5.04 12.62 -0.58
N PHE A 108 4.53 13.22 0.49
CA PHE A 108 3.09 13.45 0.67
C PHE A 108 2.53 14.46 -0.34
N ALA A 109 3.26 15.53 -0.64
CA ALA A 109 2.87 16.48 -1.69
C ALA A 109 2.79 15.79 -3.06
N PHE A 110 3.77 14.94 -3.37
CA PHE A 110 3.78 14.15 -4.59
C PHE A 110 2.56 13.21 -4.65
N THR A 111 2.28 12.46 -3.58
CA THR A 111 1.09 11.61 -3.49
C THR A 111 -0.19 12.42 -3.69
N SER A 112 -0.28 13.59 -3.06
CA SER A 112 -1.42 14.49 -3.18
C SER A 112 -1.67 14.94 -4.62
N LEU A 113 -0.61 15.39 -5.30
CA LEU A 113 -0.67 15.79 -6.70
C LEU A 113 -1.17 14.64 -7.59
N ILE A 114 -0.58 13.45 -7.45
CA ILE A 114 -0.99 12.27 -8.21
C ILE A 114 -2.47 11.95 -7.98
N LEU A 115 -2.94 12.00 -6.73
CA LEU A 115 -4.34 11.74 -6.42
C LEU A 115 -5.28 12.78 -7.03
N PHE A 116 -4.95 14.06 -6.96
CA PHE A 116 -5.78 15.10 -7.59
C PHE A 116 -5.91 14.89 -9.10
N LEU A 117 -4.82 14.50 -9.76
CA LEU A 117 -4.82 14.24 -11.20
C LEU A 117 -5.72 13.07 -11.60
N THR A 118 -6.02 12.12 -10.71
CA THR A 118 -6.95 11.00 -11.01
C THR A 118 -8.37 11.45 -11.36
N LYS A 119 -8.75 12.68 -11.01
CA LYS A 119 -10.03 13.29 -11.43
C LYS A 119 -10.16 13.38 -12.96
N PHE A 120 -9.04 13.51 -13.67
CA PHE A 120 -8.98 13.67 -15.12
C PHE A 120 -8.68 12.36 -15.87
N ALA A 121 -8.52 11.24 -15.15
CA ALA A 121 -8.27 9.94 -15.76
C ALA A 121 -9.47 9.47 -16.61
N LYS A 122 -9.21 9.03 -17.84
CA LYS A 122 -10.21 8.56 -18.79
C LYS A 122 -10.08 7.05 -19.00
N LYS A 123 -11.21 6.33 -19.04
CA LYS A 123 -11.23 4.89 -19.35
C LYS A 123 -11.08 4.69 -20.86
N ASN A 124 -9.94 4.18 -21.31
CA ASN A 124 -9.66 3.91 -22.73
C ASN A 124 -8.74 2.70 -22.98
N SER A 125 -8.39 1.94 -21.94
CA SER A 125 -7.48 0.79 -22.06
C SER A 125 -7.90 -0.38 -21.16
N THR A 126 -7.17 -1.49 -21.30
CA THR A 126 -7.36 -2.71 -20.50
C THR A 126 -6.07 -3.12 -19.82
N LEU A 127 -6.19 -4.00 -18.83
CA LEU A 127 -5.02 -4.57 -18.18
C LEU A 127 -4.33 -5.54 -19.15
N ASN A 128 -3.05 -5.30 -19.40
CA ASN A 128 -2.18 -6.11 -20.26
C ASN A 128 -0.73 -6.06 -19.71
N ALA A 129 0.16 -6.88 -20.25
CA ALA A 129 1.54 -7.00 -19.77
C ALA A 129 2.29 -5.65 -19.73
N LYS A 130 2.14 -4.84 -20.78
CA LYS A 130 2.78 -3.50 -20.86
C LYS A 130 2.26 -2.59 -19.75
N ASN A 131 0.94 -2.50 -19.60
CA ASN A 131 0.32 -1.66 -18.58
C ASN A 131 0.67 -2.15 -17.16
N SER A 132 0.74 -3.46 -16.94
CA SER A 132 1.16 -4.04 -15.66
C SER A 132 2.61 -3.72 -15.31
N LEU A 133 3.53 -3.80 -16.27
CA LEU A 133 4.92 -3.39 -16.05
C LEU A 133 5.02 -1.89 -15.71
N LEU A 134 4.27 -1.04 -16.43
CA LEU A 134 4.22 0.40 -16.14
C LEU A 134 3.69 0.68 -14.73
N ILE A 135 2.62 -0.01 -14.29
CA ILE A 135 2.13 0.08 -12.91
C ILE A 135 3.23 -0.32 -11.92
N GLY A 136 4.01 -1.36 -12.23
CA GLY A 136 5.15 -1.78 -11.41
C GLY A 136 6.26 -0.75 -11.30
N ILE A 137 6.55 -0.03 -12.39
CA ILE A 137 7.52 1.08 -12.37
C ILE A 137 7.03 2.21 -11.46
N PHE A 138 5.74 2.57 -11.52
CA PHE A 138 5.16 3.52 -10.57
C PHE A 138 5.18 3.00 -9.13
N GLN A 139 5.06 1.69 -8.91
CA GLN A 139 5.13 1.08 -7.58
C GLN A 139 6.52 1.24 -6.95
N VAL A 140 7.59 1.37 -7.73
CA VAL A 140 8.95 1.66 -7.20
C VAL A 140 8.95 2.95 -6.37
N LEU A 141 8.23 3.98 -6.82
CA LEU A 141 8.12 5.25 -6.09
C LEU A 141 7.48 5.06 -4.71
N ALA A 142 6.61 4.07 -4.57
CA ALA A 142 5.92 3.77 -3.32
C ALA A 142 6.75 3.01 -2.29
N LEU A 143 8.01 2.67 -2.61
CA LEU A 143 8.95 2.15 -1.62
C LEU A 143 9.38 3.24 -0.63
N PHE A 144 9.28 4.50 -1.02
CA PHE A 144 9.63 5.63 -0.18
C PHE A 144 8.49 6.01 0.79
N PRO A 145 8.80 6.34 2.06
CA PRO A 145 7.80 6.77 3.04
C PRO A 145 7.13 8.08 2.60
N GLY A 146 5.82 8.16 2.82
CA GLY A 146 4.98 9.29 2.36
C GLY A 146 4.47 9.13 0.93
N VAL A 147 5.06 8.23 0.14
CA VAL A 147 4.48 7.80 -1.14
C VAL A 147 3.52 6.63 -0.88
N SER A 148 2.26 6.78 -1.29
CA SER A 148 1.27 5.72 -1.08
C SER A 148 1.36 4.64 -2.15
N ARG A 149 1.56 3.37 -1.75
CA ARG A 149 1.55 2.21 -2.66
C ARG A 149 0.23 2.08 -3.40
N SER A 150 -0.88 1.96 -2.69
CA SER A 150 -2.21 1.93 -3.31
C SER A 150 -2.51 3.21 -4.10
N GLY A 151 -2.02 4.36 -3.63
CA GLY A 151 -2.08 5.63 -4.36
C GLY A 151 -1.42 5.54 -5.74
N MET A 152 -0.17 5.08 -5.80
CA MET A 152 0.59 5.00 -7.06
C MET A 152 0.06 3.93 -8.00
N THR A 153 -0.23 2.72 -7.51
CA THR A 153 -0.68 1.60 -8.34
C THR A 153 -2.10 1.82 -8.89
N ILE A 154 -3.03 2.34 -8.08
CA ILE A 154 -4.39 2.63 -8.54
C ILE A 154 -4.39 3.85 -9.48
N SER A 155 -3.68 4.92 -9.12
CA SER A 155 -3.62 6.12 -9.97
C SER A 155 -2.97 5.84 -11.32
N SER A 156 -1.82 5.14 -11.33
CA SER A 156 -1.15 4.78 -12.59
C SER A 156 -2.02 3.88 -13.46
N ALA A 157 -2.70 2.88 -12.89
CA ALA A 157 -3.65 2.07 -13.63
C ALA A 157 -4.80 2.90 -14.22
N MET A 158 -5.34 3.85 -13.45
CA MET A 158 -6.37 4.78 -13.94
C MET A 158 -5.85 5.70 -15.05
N PHE A 159 -4.62 6.23 -14.95
CA PHE A 159 -4.00 7.06 -15.97
C PHE A 159 -3.71 6.30 -17.26
N LEU A 160 -3.35 5.03 -17.14
CA LEU A 160 -3.24 4.10 -18.27
C LEU A 160 -4.61 3.72 -18.86
N GLY A 161 -5.70 4.20 -18.25
CA GLY A 161 -7.06 4.07 -18.75
C GLY A 161 -7.75 2.76 -18.39
N ILE A 162 -7.23 2.02 -17.41
CA ILE A 162 -7.85 0.82 -16.86
C ILE A 162 -9.07 1.24 -16.03
N GLU A 163 -10.13 0.44 -16.11
CA GLU A 163 -11.33 0.65 -15.30
C GLU A 163 -11.04 0.67 -13.80
N LYS A 164 -11.65 1.62 -13.08
CA LYS A 164 -11.41 1.88 -11.65
C LYS A 164 -11.55 0.65 -10.75
N GLU A 165 -12.56 -0.19 -10.97
CA GLU A 165 -12.72 -1.42 -10.19
C GLU A 165 -11.56 -2.39 -10.44
N ARG A 166 -11.19 -2.60 -11.70
CA ARG A 166 -10.07 -3.46 -12.08
C ARG A 166 -8.74 -2.90 -11.58
N ALA A 167 -8.54 -1.60 -11.64
CA ALA A 167 -7.36 -0.91 -11.11
C ALA A 167 -7.20 -1.14 -9.60
N ALA A 168 -8.28 -0.96 -8.83
CA ALA A 168 -8.29 -1.21 -7.39
C ALA A 168 -7.99 -2.68 -7.06
N LYS A 169 -8.70 -3.62 -7.69
CA LYS A 169 -8.52 -5.06 -7.46
C LYS A 169 -7.12 -5.53 -7.86
N PHE A 170 -6.58 -5.05 -8.99
CA PHE A 170 -5.21 -5.36 -9.40
C PHE A 170 -4.20 -4.85 -8.35
N SER A 171 -4.36 -3.61 -7.88
CA SER A 171 -3.53 -3.06 -6.80
C SER A 171 -3.64 -3.85 -5.50
N PHE A 172 -4.81 -4.38 -5.14
CA PHE A 172 -4.97 -5.20 -3.94
C PHE A 172 -4.24 -6.53 -4.10
N LEU A 173 -4.39 -7.20 -5.24
CA LEU A 173 -3.70 -8.45 -5.54
C LEU A 173 -2.17 -8.29 -5.58
N LEU A 174 -1.64 -7.12 -5.98
CA LEU A 174 -0.20 -6.83 -5.89
C LEU A 174 0.34 -6.88 -4.46
N LEU A 175 -0.51 -6.76 -3.43
CA LEU A 175 -0.07 -6.93 -2.04
C LEU A 175 0.43 -8.35 -1.76
N ILE A 176 -0.10 -9.36 -2.45
CA ILE A 176 0.22 -10.77 -2.22
C ILE A 176 1.73 -11.04 -2.34
N PRO A 177 2.37 -10.84 -3.51
CA PRO A 177 3.79 -11.16 -3.63
C PRO A 177 4.68 -10.25 -2.77
N LEU A 178 4.29 -9.00 -2.52
CA LEU A 178 5.05 -8.08 -1.67
C LEU A 178 5.11 -8.54 -0.21
N VAL A 179 3.95 -8.86 0.38
CA VAL A 179 3.87 -9.28 1.78
C VAL A 179 4.45 -10.67 1.98
N LEU A 180 4.26 -11.60 1.01
CA LEU A 180 4.92 -12.90 1.09
C LEU A 180 6.44 -12.77 1.09
N GLY A 181 7.00 -11.85 0.29
CA GLY A 181 8.43 -11.53 0.33
C GLY A 181 8.89 -11.06 1.71
N ALA A 182 8.17 -10.12 2.32
CA ALA A 182 8.49 -9.62 3.66
C ALA A 182 8.38 -10.72 4.75
N VAL A 183 7.34 -11.55 4.69
CA VAL A 183 7.14 -12.68 5.62
C VAL A 183 8.30 -13.68 5.54
N ILE A 184 8.76 -14.01 4.33
CA ILE A 184 9.90 -14.92 4.13
C ILE A 184 11.17 -14.35 4.77
N LEU A 185 11.43 -13.05 4.61
CA LEU A 185 12.62 -12.40 5.16
C LEU A 185 12.63 -12.34 6.69
N GLU A 186 11.45 -12.13 7.30
CA GLU A 186 11.34 -11.96 8.75
C GLU A 186 10.97 -13.26 9.50
N PHE A 187 10.76 -14.38 8.78
CA PHE A 187 10.33 -15.66 9.38
C PHE A 187 11.30 -16.16 10.48
N GLY A 188 12.60 -15.97 10.31
CA GLY A 188 13.62 -16.39 11.28
C GLY A 188 13.58 -15.63 12.62
N LYS A 189 12.88 -14.49 12.69
CA LYS A 189 12.70 -13.69 13.91
C LYS A 189 11.30 -13.87 14.51
N ALA A 190 10.57 -14.89 14.07
CA ALA A 190 9.20 -15.09 14.49
C ALA A 190 9.10 -15.34 16.00
N TYR A 191 8.18 -14.61 16.63
CA TYR A 191 7.80 -14.82 18.02
C TYR A 191 6.28 -14.83 18.15
N PHE A 192 5.81 -15.37 19.27
CA PHE A 192 4.39 -15.40 19.61
C PHE A 192 4.11 -14.56 20.85
N SER A 193 3.04 -13.77 20.81
CA SER A 193 2.50 -13.10 21.99
C SER A 193 1.00 -12.88 21.86
N ILE A 194 0.29 -12.78 22.99
CA ILE A 194 -1.15 -12.46 23.00
C ILE A 194 -1.42 -11.13 22.28
N SER A 195 -0.54 -10.15 22.49
CA SER A 195 -0.68 -8.82 21.90
C SER A 195 -0.53 -8.84 20.37
N LEU A 196 0.34 -9.71 19.84
CA LEU A 196 0.49 -9.96 18.40
C LEU A 196 -0.78 -10.57 17.80
N VAL A 197 -1.38 -11.56 18.47
CA VAL A 197 -2.64 -12.19 18.01
C VAL A 197 -3.80 -11.19 18.00
N ILE A 198 -3.93 -10.39 19.06
CA ILE A 198 -4.95 -9.33 19.12
C ILE A 198 -4.74 -8.31 18.01
N SER A 199 -3.50 -7.87 17.79
CA SER A 199 -3.14 -6.91 16.74
C SER A 199 -3.43 -7.44 15.34
N PHE A 200 -3.15 -8.73 15.10
CA PHE A 200 -3.50 -9.42 13.87
C PHE A 200 -5.02 -9.42 13.64
N ILE A 201 -5.81 -9.83 14.63
CA ILE A 201 -7.28 -9.90 14.52
C ILE A 201 -7.87 -8.52 14.25
N ILE A 202 -7.46 -7.49 15.01
CA ILE A 202 -7.91 -6.11 14.82
C ILE A 202 -7.55 -5.63 13.42
N THR A 203 -6.30 -5.83 12.99
CA THR A 203 -5.84 -5.41 11.68
C THR A 203 -6.61 -6.11 10.57
N PHE A 204 -6.83 -7.42 10.66
CA PHE A 204 -7.59 -8.20 9.67
C PHE A 204 -9.03 -7.68 9.54
N LEU A 205 -9.77 -7.56 10.65
CA LEU A 205 -11.17 -7.13 10.63
C LEU A 205 -11.32 -5.68 10.16
N ALA A 206 -10.48 -4.77 10.65
CA ALA A 206 -10.51 -3.38 10.23
C ALA A 206 -10.07 -3.22 8.76
N SER A 207 -9.12 -4.04 8.29
CA SER A 207 -8.70 -4.05 6.88
C SER A 207 -9.86 -4.38 5.93
N ILE A 208 -10.73 -5.33 6.30
CA ILE A 208 -11.94 -5.64 5.53
C ILE A 208 -12.84 -4.40 5.42
N LEU A 209 -13.03 -3.66 6.53
CA LEU A 209 -13.82 -2.44 6.54
C LEU A 209 -13.22 -1.38 5.59
N PHE A 210 -11.92 -1.12 5.68
CA PHE A 210 -11.26 -0.09 4.86
C PHE A 210 -11.16 -0.46 3.38
N LEU A 211 -10.97 -1.74 3.04
CA LEU A 211 -11.06 -2.23 1.65
C LEU A 211 -12.43 -1.95 1.04
N ASN A 212 -13.50 -2.29 1.77
CA ASN A 212 -14.87 -2.02 1.34
C ASN A 212 -15.16 -0.52 1.21
N LEU A 213 -14.68 0.28 2.17
CA LEU A 213 -14.82 1.74 2.14
C LEU A 213 -14.10 2.34 0.92
N LEU A 214 -12.85 1.96 0.70
CA LEU A 214 -12.05 2.43 -0.42
C LEU A 214 -12.70 2.07 -1.75
N MET A 215 -13.16 0.82 -1.91
CA MET A 215 -13.85 0.39 -3.13
C MET A 215 -15.09 1.25 -3.39
N LYS A 216 -15.92 1.51 -2.37
CA LYS A 216 -17.08 2.41 -2.48
C LYS A 216 -16.69 3.82 -2.89
N ILE A 217 -15.59 4.38 -2.35
CA ILE A 217 -15.11 5.72 -2.68
C ILE A 217 -14.61 5.80 -4.13
N ILE A 218 -13.87 4.78 -4.57
CA ILE A 218 -13.34 4.68 -5.94
C ILE A 218 -14.49 4.62 -6.95
N LEU A 219 -15.49 3.76 -6.71
CA LEU A 219 -16.66 3.62 -7.60
C LEU A 219 -17.52 4.89 -7.65
N LYS A 220 -17.53 5.70 -6.58
CA LYS A 220 -18.20 7.00 -6.53
C LYS A 220 -17.38 8.16 -7.15
N ASN A 221 -16.28 7.88 -7.85
CA ASN A 221 -15.39 8.89 -8.45
C ASN A 221 -14.81 9.89 -7.42
N ARG A 222 -14.61 9.45 -6.18
CA ARG A 222 -14.12 10.30 -5.07
C ARG A 222 -12.69 10.00 -4.62
N PHE A 223 -11.96 9.16 -5.37
CA PHE A 223 -10.58 8.79 -5.04
C PHE A 223 -9.63 10.00 -4.95
N TRP A 224 -9.81 11.01 -5.80
CA TRP A 224 -9.00 12.23 -5.79
C TRP A 224 -9.13 13.06 -4.49
N LEU A 225 -10.19 12.85 -3.68
CA LEU A 225 -10.38 13.59 -2.43
C LEU A 225 -9.32 13.25 -1.37
N PHE A 226 -8.70 12.07 -1.44
CA PHE A 226 -7.56 11.74 -0.58
C PHE A 226 -6.34 12.64 -0.83
N GLY A 227 -6.30 13.35 -1.97
CA GLY A 227 -5.31 14.38 -2.24
C GLY A 227 -5.32 15.49 -1.19
N PHE A 228 -6.47 15.88 -0.65
CA PHE A 228 -6.55 16.89 0.40
C PHE A 228 -5.95 16.40 1.72
N TYR A 229 -6.22 15.14 2.08
CA TYR A 229 -5.68 14.54 3.29
C TYR A 229 -4.16 14.42 3.24
N THR A 230 -3.62 13.93 2.12
CA THR A 230 -2.17 13.83 1.92
C THR A 230 -1.50 15.20 1.80
N LEU A 231 -2.18 16.21 1.25
CA LEU A 231 -1.69 17.59 1.28
C LEU A 231 -1.58 18.12 2.72
N ALA A 232 -2.57 17.84 3.57
CA ALA A 232 -2.51 18.21 4.98
C ALA A 232 -1.31 17.55 5.69
N LEU A 233 -1.07 16.27 5.43
CA LEU A 233 0.12 15.56 5.96
C LEU A 233 1.44 16.14 5.45
N SER A 234 1.47 16.57 4.18
CA SER A 234 2.62 17.29 3.61
C SER A 234 2.91 18.57 4.39
N ILE A 235 1.89 19.38 4.68
CA ILE A 235 2.03 20.62 5.44
C ILE A 235 2.47 20.33 6.87
N ILE A 236 1.87 19.34 7.54
CA ILE A 236 2.25 18.95 8.90
C ILE A 236 3.72 18.51 8.94
N SER A 237 4.15 17.68 8.00
CA SER A 237 5.54 17.21 7.92
C SER A 237 6.51 18.36 7.66
N PHE A 238 6.12 19.34 6.84
CA PHE A 238 6.93 20.54 6.61
C PHE A 238 7.06 21.40 7.88
N LEU A 239 5.96 21.58 8.62
CA LEU A 239 5.97 22.31 9.89
C LEU A 239 6.83 21.63 10.95
N LEU A 240 6.86 20.29 10.98
CA LEU A 240 7.76 19.53 11.85
C LEU A 240 9.22 19.74 11.44
N TYR A 241 9.53 19.67 10.15
CA TYR A 241 10.88 19.97 9.65
C TYR A 241 11.39 21.36 10.07
N LEU A 242 10.54 22.39 10.05
CA LEU A 242 10.91 23.73 10.50
C LEU A 242 11.18 23.83 12.01
N LYS A 243 10.69 22.88 12.81
CA LYS A 243 10.89 22.85 14.27
C LYS A 243 12.18 22.12 14.69
N GLY A 244 12.80 21.35 13.80
CA GLY A 244 13.97 20.51 14.07
C GLY A 244 13.58 19.07 14.38
#